data_AF-A0A023I7D8-F1
#
_entry.id   AF-A0A023I7D8-F1
#
_cell.length_a   1.000
_cell.length_b   1.000
_cell.length_c   1.000
_cell.angle_alpha   90.00
_cell.angle_beta   90.00
_cell.angle_gamma   90.00
#
_symmetry.space_group_name_H-M   'P 1'
#
loop_
_entity.id
_entity.type
_entity.pdbx_description
1 polymer ?
#
loop_
_entity_poly.entity_id
_entity_poly.type
_entity_poly.pdbx_seq_one_letter_code
_entity_poly.pdbx_strand_id
1 'polypeptide(L)'
;MQLQINIASHPLIQHWAGILENDSNPGTILRTACSELGKWITYEIMREWLVTEKIELRTNSNVNLINSNYKYIIIIVMPYGFILAEGARALLPTASIALVNGNTTIKNIPNQLNSFTKILILDLFLDESIITPILKNLLKKGAILNNIKVACLECGTVQLNELGCNWPKLEVYTTKVNNTVNEKDYSREDTLKNKFFV
;
A
#
# COMPACT_ATOMS: atom_id res chain seq x y z
N MET A 1 -19.49 -4.93 11.06
CA MET A 1 -18.69 -3.86 10.42
C MET A 1 -18.02 -4.48 9.21
N GLN A 2 -18.05 -3.79 8.07
CA GLN A 2 -17.57 -4.30 6.78
C GLN A 2 -16.23 -3.62 6.46
N LEU A 3 -15.32 -4.38 5.83
CA LEU A 3 -14.01 -3.88 5.36
C LEU A 3 -14.21 -2.63 4.49
N GLN A 4 -13.43 -1.57 4.75
CA GLN A 4 -13.47 -0.37 3.92
C GLN A 4 -12.49 -0.53 2.75
N ILE A 5 -13.04 -0.46 1.54
CA ILE A 5 -12.30 -0.60 0.29
C ILE A 5 -12.41 0.72 -0.46
N ASN A 6 -11.28 1.37 -0.68
CA ASN A 6 -11.19 2.63 -1.40
C ASN A 6 -10.60 2.36 -2.79
N ILE A 7 -11.45 2.43 -3.83
CA ILE A 7 -11.02 2.30 -5.22
C ILE A 7 -10.60 3.68 -5.72
N ALA A 8 -9.32 3.86 -5.98
CA ALA A 8 -8.77 5.14 -6.40
C ALA A 8 -9.18 5.47 -7.84
N SER A 9 -10.02 6.49 -8.01
CA SER A 9 -10.72 6.78 -9.27
C SER A 9 -10.16 7.97 -10.05
N HIS A 10 -9.00 8.53 -9.65
CA HIS A 10 -8.43 9.71 -10.31
C HIS A 10 -8.04 9.40 -11.78
N PRO A 11 -8.23 10.32 -12.75
CA PRO A 11 -7.92 10.08 -14.16
C PRO A 11 -6.47 9.63 -14.43
N LEU A 12 -5.50 10.16 -13.69
CA LEU A 12 -4.09 9.71 -13.80
C LEU A 12 -3.91 8.27 -13.30
N ILE A 13 -4.63 7.86 -12.26
CA ILE A 13 -4.60 6.48 -11.77
C ILE A 13 -5.19 5.56 -12.85
N GLN A 14 -6.32 5.94 -13.44
CA GLN A 14 -6.93 5.18 -14.54
C GLN A 14 -6.01 5.11 -15.78
N HIS A 15 -5.30 6.19 -16.10
CA HIS A 15 -4.34 6.21 -17.20
C HIS A 15 -3.20 5.21 -16.98
N TRP A 16 -2.53 5.27 -15.82
CA TRP A 16 -1.44 4.36 -15.51
C TRP A 16 -1.91 2.92 -15.34
N ALA A 17 -3.09 2.70 -14.75
CA ALA A 17 -3.71 1.37 -14.69
C ALA A 17 -4.03 0.85 -16.10
N GLY A 18 -4.49 1.70 -17.01
CA GLY A 18 -4.73 1.35 -18.41
C GLY A 18 -3.46 0.96 -19.17
N ILE A 19 -2.30 1.53 -18.83
CA ILE A 19 -1.00 1.08 -19.38
C ILE A 19 -0.69 -0.36 -18.98
N LEU A 20 -1.12 -0.80 -17.80
CA LEU A 20 -0.94 -2.18 -17.33
C LEU A 20 -1.88 -3.17 -18.03
N GLU A 21 -2.98 -2.69 -18.64
CA GLU A 21 -3.91 -3.52 -19.41
C GLU A 21 -3.39 -3.89 -20.80
N ASN A 22 -2.35 -3.21 -21.30
CA ASN A 22 -1.81 -3.47 -22.63
C ASN A 22 -0.63 -4.45 -22.59
N ASP A 23 -0.88 -5.71 -22.94
CA ASP A 23 0.11 -6.78 -22.99
C ASP A 23 1.25 -6.55 -24.00
N SER A 24 1.09 -5.63 -24.95
CA SER A 24 2.17 -5.27 -25.88
C SER A 24 3.24 -4.38 -25.23
N ASN A 25 2.96 -3.81 -24.05
CA ASN A 25 3.91 -2.95 -23.37
C ASN A 25 5.11 -3.76 -22.82
N PRO A 26 6.35 -3.26 -23.03
CA PRO A 26 7.55 -3.85 -22.44
C PRO A 26 7.57 -3.68 -20.92
N GLY A 27 8.28 -4.57 -20.23
CA GLY A 27 8.38 -4.60 -18.77
C GLY A 27 8.89 -3.28 -18.15
N THR A 28 9.71 -2.51 -18.88
CA THR A 28 10.19 -1.19 -18.46
C THR A 28 9.05 -0.18 -18.32
N ILE A 29 8.13 -0.13 -19.28
CA ILE A 29 6.96 0.76 -19.25
C ILE A 29 5.99 0.33 -18.14
N LEU A 30 5.76 -0.98 -18.00
CA LEU A 30 4.89 -1.51 -16.94
C LEU A 30 5.45 -1.19 -15.54
N ARG A 31 6.78 -1.29 -15.35
CA ARG A 31 7.42 -0.94 -14.07
C ARG A 31 7.26 0.54 -13.75
N THR A 32 7.45 1.42 -14.73
CA THR A 32 7.21 2.86 -14.57
C THR A 32 5.76 3.13 -14.17
N ALA A 33 4.79 2.47 -14.84
CA ALA A 33 3.38 2.60 -14.50
C ALA A 33 3.08 2.15 -13.07
N CYS A 34 3.64 1.02 -12.61
CA CYS A 34 3.50 0.58 -11.23
C CYS A 34 4.12 1.57 -10.24
N SER A 35 5.30 2.12 -10.51
CA SER A 35 5.93 3.12 -9.65
C SER A 35 5.08 4.39 -9.53
N GLU A 36 4.55 4.89 -10.66
CA GLU A 36 3.62 6.03 -10.67
C GLU A 36 2.32 5.71 -9.91
N LEU A 37 1.75 4.52 -10.08
CA LEU A 37 0.58 4.10 -9.31
C LEU A 37 0.87 4.01 -7.81
N GLY A 38 2.05 3.51 -7.42
CA GLY A 38 2.50 3.50 -6.02
C GLY A 38 2.50 4.92 -5.43
N LYS A 39 2.97 5.91 -6.19
CA LYS A 39 2.91 7.33 -5.81
C LYS A 39 1.46 7.81 -5.68
N TRP A 40 0.62 7.61 -6.69
CA TRP A 40 -0.75 8.15 -6.67
C TRP A 40 -1.64 7.49 -5.62
N ILE A 41 -1.58 6.17 -5.42
CA ILE A 41 -2.32 5.48 -4.35
C ILE A 41 -1.84 5.96 -2.99
N THR A 42 -0.54 6.15 -2.81
CA THR A 42 0.01 6.70 -1.56
C THR A 42 -0.52 8.12 -1.30
N TYR A 43 -0.62 8.96 -2.34
CA TYR A 43 -1.23 10.29 -2.23
C TYR A 43 -2.70 10.21 -1.79
N GLU A 44 -3.48 9.28 -2.36
CA GLU A 44 -4.89 9.06 -1.98
C GLU A 44 -5.02 8.70 -0.48
N ILE A 45 -4.14 7.82 0.01
CA ILE A 45 -4.10 7.43 1.43
C ILE A 45 -3.75 8.63 2.31
N MET A 46 -2.75 9.41 1.92
CA MET A 46 -2.22 10.51 2.73
C MET A 46 -3.23 11.60 3.04
N ARG A 47 -4.22 11.83 2.16
CA ARG A 47 -5.16 12.95 2.31
C ARG A 47 -5.86 12.99 3.66
N GLU A 48 -6.22 11.82 4.18
CA GLU A 48 -6.91 11.70 5.47
C GLU A 48 -6.00 11.07 6.54
N TRP A 49 -4.86 10.51 6.13
CA TRP A 49 -4.00 9.75 7.04
C TRP A 49 -2.87 10.58 7.66
N LEU A 50 -2.41 11.65 6.98
CA LEU A 50 -1.38 12.54 7.53
C LEU A 50 -1.93 13.39 8.67
N VAL A 51 -1.17 13.48 9.76
CA VAL A 51 -1.47 14.39 10.86
C VAL A 51 -0.62 15.64 10.72
N THR A 52 -1.26 16.79 10.67
CA THR A 52 -0.60 18.09 10.57
C THR A 52 -0.71 18.87 11.87
N GLU A 53 0.26 19.73 12.13
CA GLU A 53 0.23 20.69 13.23
C GLU A 53 0.43 22.12 12.71
N LYS A 54 -0.21 23.08 13.38
CA LYS A 54 -0.04 24.50 13.10
C LYS A 54 1.20 25.00 13.83
N ILE A 55 2.09 25.65 13.11
CA ILE A 55 3.29 26.27 13.64
C ILE A 55 3.27 27.75 13.29
N GLU A 56 3.54 28.59 14.29
CA GLU A 56 3.71 30.02 14.13
C GLU A 56 5.15 30.32 13.71
N LEU A 57 5.30 31.01 12.58
CA LEU A 57 6.58 31.47 12.08
C LEU A 57 7.00 32.77 12.75
N ARG A 58 8.30 33.09 12.66
CA ARG A 58 8.86 34.37 13.13
C ARG A 58 8.21 35.61 12.47
N THR A 59 7.57 35.42 11.32
CA THR A 59 6.84 36.45 10.57
C THR A 59 5.39 36.64 11.06
N ASN A 60 5.01 36.08 12.22
CA ASN A 60 3.65 36.08 12.76
C ASN A 60 2.61 35.49 11.78
N SER A 61 3.03 34.54 10.94
CA SER A 61 2.17 33.79 10.04
C SER A 61 2.11 32.32 10.45
N ASN A 62 0.95 31.70 10.27
CA ASN A 62 0.73 30.30 10.60
C ASN A 62 0.84 29.42 9.37
N VAL A 63 1.56 28.31 9.49
CA VAL A 63 1.65 27.27 8.45
C VAL A 63 1.28 25.91 9.05
N ASN A 64 0.75 25.02 8.21
CA ASN A 64 0.52 23.62 8.58
C ASN A 64 1.71 22.79 8.13
N LEU A 65 2.40 22.14 9.06
CA LEU A 65 3.44 21.16 8.74
C LEU A 65 2.99 19.76 9.15
N ILE A 66 3.60 18.74 8.57
CA ILE A 66 3.38 17.35 9.00
C ILE A 66 3.94 17.19 10.41
N ASN A 67 3.13 16.64 11.32
CA ASN A 67 3.49 16.48 12.71
C ASN A 67 4.63 15.45 12.85
N SER A 68 5.77 15.90 13.37
CA SER A 68 6.99 15.11 13.49
C SER A 68 6.93 14.00 14.55
N ASN A 69 5.94 14.05 15.46
CA ASN A 69 5.75 13.00 16.48
C ASN A 69 5.23 11.69 15.87
N TYR A 70 4.58 11.75 14.71
CA TYR A 70 4.11 10.57 14.02
C TYR A 70 5.22 9.94 13.20
N LYS A 71 5.46 8.65 13.42
CA LYS A 71 6.44 7.87 12.67
C LYS A 71 5.73 7.08 11.59
N TYR A 72 6.22 7.17 10.36
CA TYR A 72 5.68 6.45 9.22
C TYR A 72 6.61 5.28 8.87
N ILE A 73 6.02 4.11 8.64
CA ILE A 73 6.74 2.90 8.21
C ILE A 73 6.09 2.41 6.92
N ILE A 74 6.90 2.21 5.89
CA ILE A 74 6.50 1.53 4.66
C ILE A 74 6.96 0.08 4.79
N ILE A 75 6.01 -0.84 4.76
CA ILE A 75 6.25 -2.28 4.74
C ILE A 75 6.08 -2.76 3.29
N ILE A 76 7.15 -3.30 2.74
CA ILE A 76 7.21 -3.80 1.37
C ILE A 76 7.05 -5.31 1.41
N VAL A 77 5.99 -5.83 0.79
CA VAL A 77 5.83 -7.27 0.57
C VAL A 77 6.66 -7.68 -0.64
N MET A 78 7.73 -8.44 -0.40
CA MET A 78 8.69 -8.81 -1.45
C MET A 78 8.20 -10.00 -2.28
N PRO A 79 8.52 -10.03 -3.59
CA PRO A 79 9.26 -9.00 -4.33
C PRO A 79 8.36 -7.89 -4.92
N TYR A 80 7.04 -8.11 -4.97
CA TYR A 80 6.12 -7.34 -5.80
C TYR A 80 5.85 -5.92 -5.28
N GLY A 81 5.72 -5.75 -3.98
CA GLY A 81 5.54 -4.44 -3.35
C GLY A 81 6.71 -3.47 -3.55
N PHE A 82 7.89 -3.95 -3.94
CA PHE A 82 9.08 -3.11 -4.09
C PHE A 82 8.88 -2.02 -5.16
N ILE A 83 8.25 -2.36 -6.28
CA ILE A 83 8.03 -1.43 -7.39
C ILE A 83 7.09 -0.30 -6.97
N LEU A 84 6.05 -0.59 -6.18
CA LEU A 84 5.16 0.44 -5.63
C LEU A 84 5.87 1.34 -4.63
N ALA A 85 6.81 0.78 -3.86
CA ALA A 85 7.54 1.50 -2.82
C ALA A 85 8.43 2.62 -3.38
N GLU A 86 8.91 2.48 -4.62
CA GLU A 86 9.67 3.54 -5.31
C GLU A 86 8.86 4.84 -5.38
N GLY A 87 7.62 4.76 -5.86
CA GLY A 87 6.71 5.90 -5.93
C GLY A 87 6.23 6.39 -4.56
N ALA A 88 5.92 5.47 -3.64
CA ALA A 88 5.47 5.81 -2.29
C ALA A 88 6.54 6.59 -1.50
N ARG A 89 7.82 6.20 -1.65
CA ARG A 89 8.95 6.84 -0.96
C ARG A 89 9.17 8.29 -1.39
N ALA A 90 8.82 8.64 -2.62
CA ALA A 90 8.87 10.03 -3.06
C ALA A 90 7.92 10.95 -2.26
N LEU A 91 6.81 10.41 -1.75
CA LEU A 91 5.85 11.15 -0.92
C LEU A 91 6.11 11.06 0.58
N LEU A 92 6.68 9.93 1.07
CA LEU A 92 7.14 9.76 2.46
C LEU A 92 8.66 9.59 2.52
N PRO A 93 9.46 10.63 2.25
CA PRO A 93 10.92 10.50 2.25
C PRO A 93 11.49 10.13 3.63
N THR A 94 10.80 10.51 4.71
CA THR A 94 11.20 10.24 6.10
C THR A 94 10.70 8.92 6.64
N ALA A 95 9.89 8.16 5.88
CA ALA A 95 9.38 6.87 6.35
C ALA A 95 10.51 5.83 6.44
N SER A 96 10.46 5.05 7.52
CA SER A 96 11.31 3.87 7.67
C SER A 96 10.83 2.76 6.74
N ILE A 97 11.77 1.98 6.19
CA ILE A 97 11.45 0.86 5.31
C ILE A 97 11.60 -0.45 6.09
N ALA A 98 10.53 -1.24 6.08
CA ALA A 98 10.52 -2.63 6.53
C ALA A 98 10.23 -3.55 5.34
N LEU A 99 10.83 -4.74 5.35
CA LEU A 99 10.68 -5.72 4.29
C LEU A 99 10.01 -6.98 4.85
N VAL A 100 9.09 -7.56 4.09
CA VAL A 100 8.49 -8.86 4.39
C VAL A 100 8.81 -9.81 3.25
N ASN A 101 9.41 -10.95 3.59
CA ASN A 101 9.71 -12.02 2.64
C ASN A 101 8.78 -13.21 2.87
N GLY A 102 8.76 -14.20 1.96
CA GLY A 102 7.83 -15.35 1.94
C GLY A 102 7.65 -16.16 3.24
N ASN A 103 8.49 -15.98 4.26
CA ASN A 103 8.28 -16.54 5.59
C ASN A 103 7.46 -15.62 6.52
N THR A 104 6.87 -14.54 6.01
CA THR A 104 6.09 -13.49 6.72
C THR A 104 6.87 -12.72 7.80
N THR A 105 8.18 -12.96 7.90
CA THR A 105 9.07 -12.27 8.85
C THR A 105 9.30 -10.83 8.41
N ILE A 106 8.90 -9.89 9.25
CA ILE A 106 9.12 -8.45 9.05
C ILE A 106 10.54 -8.11 9.52
N LYS A 107 11.40 -7.66 8.60
CA LYS A 107 12.74 -7.15 8.89
C LYS A 107 12.73 -5.63 9.06
N ASN A 108 13.68 -5.10 9.83
CA ASN A 108 13.90 -3.66 10.04
C ASN A 108 12.73 -2.92 10.69
N ILE A 109 11.97 -3.61 11.55
CA ILE A 109 10.90 -3.00 12.33
C ILE A 109 11.25 -3.01 13.83
N PRO A 110 10.97 -1.94 14.59
CA PRO A 110 11.18 -1.93 16.03
C PRO A 110 10.48 -3.10 16.75
N ASN A 111 11.00 -3.48 17.91
CA ASN A 111 10.39 -4.52 18.75
C ASN A 111 9.08 -4.06 19.39
N GLN A 112 8.93 -2.75 19.61
CA GLN A 112 7.74 -2.15 20.18
C GLN A 112 7.32 -0.94 19.34
N LEU A 113 6.05 -0.91 19.00
CA LEU A 113 5.37 0.12 18.24
C LEU A 113 4.42 0.86 19.18
N ASN A 114 4.22 2.15 18.94
CA ASN A 114 3.36 2.99 19.76
C ASN A 114 2.16 3.51 18.95
N SER A 115 1.25 4.21 19.62
CA SER A 115 0.05 4.80 19.01
C SER A 115 0.32 5.87 17.96
N PHE A 116 1.54 6.44 17.93
CA PHE A 116 1.97 7.43 16.95
C PHE A 116 2.63 6.82 15.71
N THR A 117 2.69 5.49 15.63
CA THR A 117 3.23 4.79 14.47
C THR A 117 2.12 4.51 13.45
N LYS A 118 2.37 4.93 12.22
CA LYS A 118 1.51 4.77 11.03
C LYS A 118 2.20 3.87 10.03
N ILE A 119 1.51 2.84 9.56
CA ILE A 119 2.08 1.76 8.74
C ILE A 119 1.35 1.68 7.40
N LEU A 120 2.11 1.72 6.32
CA LEU A 120 1.64 1.51 4.96
C LEU A 120 2.20 0.18 4.46
N ILE A 121 1.34 -0.80 4.20
CA ILE A 121 1.72 -2.08 3.60
C ILE A 121 1.51 -1.98 2.09
N LEU A 122 2.54 -2.31 1.32
CA LEU A 122 2.53 -2.27 -0.14
C LEU A 122 2.73 -3.66 -0.73
N ASP A 123 1.82 -4.04 -1.62
CA ASP A 123 1.93 -5.22 -2.47
C ASP A 123 1.28 -4.93 -3.84
N LEU A 124 1.66 -5.60 -4.92
CA LEU A 124 0.94 -5.42 -6.19
C LEU A 124 -0.42 -6.11 -6.14
N PHE A 125 -0.47 -7.32 -5.61
CA PHE A 125 -1.66 -8.15 -5.55
C PHE A 125 -1.99 -8.43 -4.10
N LEU A 126 -3.23 -8.19 -3.70
CA LEU A 126 -3.65 -8.48 -2.34
C LEU A 126 -3.71 -9.99 -2.11
N ASP A 127 -3.03 -10.49 -1.09
CA ASP A 127 -3.15 -11.89 -0.67
C ASP A 127 -3.42 -11.94 0.85
N GLU A 128 -4.61 -12.41 1.23
CA GLU A 128 -5.02 -12.52 2.64
C GLU A 128 -4.04 -13.39 3.44
N SER A 129 -3.55 -14.48 2.83
CA SER A 129 -2.66 -15.45 3.47
C SER A 129 -1.31 -14.83 3.85
N ILE A 130 -0.90 -13.78 3.13
CA ILE A 130 0.32 -13.01 3.38
C ILE A 130 0.04 -11.86 4.36
N ILE A 131 -1.06 -11.13 4.16
CA ILE A 131 -1.40 -9.94 4.96
C ILE A 131 -1.75 -10.29 6.41
N THR A 132 -2.50 -11.38 6.64
CA THR A 132 -2.95 -11.77 7.98
C THR A 132 -1.79 -12.04 8.96
N PRO A 133 -0.75 -12.82 8.60
CA PRO A 133 0.44 -12.99 9.44
C PRO A 133 1.19 -11.68 9.72
N ILE A 134 1.30 -10.79 8.72
CA ILE A 134 1.93 -9.48 8.89
C ILE A 134 1.18 -8.66 9.93
N LEU A 135 -0.14 -8.54 9.79
CA LEU A 135 -0.99 -7.80 10.74
C LEU A 135 -0.89 -8.38 12.16
N LYS A 136 -0.96 -9.71 12.31
CA LYS A 136 -0.78 -10.38 13.61
C LYS A 136 0.56 -10.03 14.26
N ASN A 137 1.65 -10.01 13.48
CA ASN A 137 2.98 -9.64 13.99
C ASN A 137 3.03 -8.16 14.41
N LEU A 138 2.46 -7.26 13.61
CA LEU A 138 2.40 -5.83 13.93
C LEU A 138 1.60 -5.55 15.21
N LEU A 139 0.45 -6.20 15.37
CA LEU A 139 -0.37 -6.05 16.57
C LEU A 139 0.33 -6.60 17.82
N LYS A 140 1.04 -7.73 17.71
CA LYS A 140 1.88 -8.26 18.81
C LYS A 140 2.97 -7.28 19.24
N LYS A 141 3.50 -6.50 18.29
CA LYS A 141 4.47 -5.43 18.55
C LYS A 141 3.83 -4.13 19.06
N GLY A 142 2.50 -4.04 19.18
CA GLY A 142 1.80 -2.87 19.70
C GLY A 142 1.26 -1.89 18.65
N ALA A 143 1.23 -2.27 17.37
CA ALA A 143 0.60 -1.45 16.34
C ALA A 143 -0.91 -1.31 16.58
N ILE A 144 -1.48 -0.17 16.20
CA ILE A 144 -2.93 0.06 16.20
C ILE A 144 -3.46 -0.22 14.79
N LEU A 145 -4.45 -1.11 14.66
CA LEU A 145 -5.00 -1.51 13.36
C LEU A 145 -5.47 -0.32 12.52
N ASN A 146 -6.10 0.68 13.14
CA ASN A 146 -6.59 1.90 12.48
C ASN A 146 -5.47 2.76 11.86
N ASN A 147 -4.23 2.58 12.33
CA ASN A 147 -3.05 3.24 11.79
C ASN A 147 -2.38 2.43 10.68
N ILE A 148 -2.91 1.26 10.32
CA ILE A 148 -2.38 0.42 9.25
C ILE A 148 -3.27 0.60 8.01
N LYS A 149 -2.65 0.90 6.88
CA LYS A 149 -3.31 0.97 5.57
C LYS A 149 -2.64 -0.02 4.63
N VAL A 150 -3.43 -0.72 3.83
CA VAL A 150 -2.92 -1.60 2.78
C VAL A 150 -3.16 -0.93 1.44
N ALA A 151 -2.11 -0.83 0.62
CA ALA A 151 -2.20 -0.36 -0.75
C ALA A 151 -1.81 -1.52 -1.68
N CYS A 152 -2.69 -1.78 -2.65
CA CYS A 152 -2.40 -2.70 -3.73
C CYS A 152 -2.83 -2.17 -5.09
N LEU A 153 -2.32 -2.78 -6.16
CA LEU A 153 -2.75 -2.45 -7.51
C LEU A 153 -4.10 -3.09 -7.79
N GLU A 154 -4.17 -4.41 -7.63
CA GLU A 154 -5.36 -5.22 -7.91
C GLU A 154 -5.69 -6.12 -6.70
N CYS A 155 -6.98 -6.42 -6.52
CA CYS A 155 -7.44 -7.36 -5.50
C CYS A 155 -8.67 -8.14 -5.99
N GLY A 156 -8.77 -9.41 -5.61
CA GLY A 156 -9.92 -10.25 -5.90
C GLY A 156 -11.04 -10.09 -4.87
N THR A 157 -12.30 -10.18 -5.31
CA THR A 157 -13.47 -10.15 -4.41
C THR A 157 -13.45 -11.24 -3.34
N VAL A 158 -13.00 -12.45 -3.65
CA VAL A 158 -12.85 -13.54 -2.66
C VAL A 158 -11.86 -13.17 -1.57
N GLN A 159 -10.67 -12.69 -1.95
CA GLN A 159 -9.61 -12.27 -1.01
C GLN A 159 -10.08 -11.11 -0.11
N LEU A 160 -10.81 -10.14 -0.68
CA LEU A 160 -11.39 -9.03 0.07
C LEU A 160 -12.45 -9.50 1.08
N ASN A 161 -13.27 -10.48 0.72
CA ASN A 161 -14.27 -11.04 1.63
C ASN A 161 -13.62 -11.79 2.79
N GLU A 162 -12.61 -12.63 2.51
CA GLU A 162 -11.83 -13.33 3.53
C GLU A 162 -11.12 -12.35 4.47
N LEU A 163 -10.45 -11.35 3.90
CA LEU A 163 -9.78 -10.30 4.66
C LEU A 163 -10.79 -9.51 5.51
N GLY A 164 -11.98 -9.22 4.97
CA GLY A 164 -13.03 -8.49 5.68
C GLY A 164 -13.67 -9.27 6.84
N CYS A 165 -13.76 -10.59 6.74
CA CYS A 165 -14.18 -11.46 7.83
C CYS A 165 -13.18 -11.41 9.00
N ASN A 166 -11.87 -11.42 8.69
CA ASN A 166 -10.81 -11.46 9.68
C ASN A 166 -10.43 -10.06 10.23
N TRP A 167 -10.56 -9.02 9.40
CA TRP A 167 -10.06 -7.66 9.66
C TRP A 167 -11.06 -6.57 9.25
N PRO A 168 -12.27 -6.53 9.84
CA PRO A 168 -13.35 -5.65 9.38
C PRO A 168 -13.09 -4.14 9.56
N LYS A 169 -12.05 -3.75 10.31
CA LYS A 169 -11.65 -2.34 10.54
C LYS A 169 -10.42 -1.92 9.73
N LEU A 170 -9.89 -2.82 8.90
CA LEU A 170 -8.77 -2.51 8.03
C LEU A 170 -9.27 -1.69 6.83
N GLU A 171 -8.41 -0.80 6.35
CA GLU A 171 -8.67 -0.03 5.14
C GLU A 171 -7.70 -0.46 4.04
N VAL A 172 -8.28 -0.80 2.88
CA VAL A 172 -7.55 -1.22 1.68
C VAL A 172 -7.77 -0.19 0.58
N TYR A 173 -6.69 0.20 -0.07
CA TYR A 173 -6.69 1.11 -1.20
C TYR A 173 -6.21 0.34 -2.43
N THR A 174 -6.99 0.41 -3.50
CA THR A 174 -6.71 -0.33 -4.73
C THR A 174 -7.04 0.47 -5.97
N THR A 175 -6.48 0.09 -7.12
CA THR A 175 -6.89 0.68 -8.41
C THR A 175 -8.04 -0.08 -9.04
N LYS A 176 -8.16 -1.38 -8.75
CA LYS A 176 -9.12 -2.27 -9.41
C LYS A 176 -9.49 -3.44 -8.51
N VAL A 177 -10.78 -3.78 -8.50
CA VAL A 177 -11.30 -5.00 -7.87
C VAL A 177 -11.71 -5.96 -8.98
N ASN A 178 -11.12 -7.15 -8.99
CA ASN A 178 -11.42 -8.19 -9.95
C ASN A 178 -12.50 -9.13 -9.40
N ASN A 179 -13.53 -9.40 -10.19
CA ASN A 179 -14.51 -10.43 -9.87
C ASN A 179 -13.89 -11.78 -10.22
N THR A 180 -13.59 -12.60 -9.22
CA THR A 180 -12.92 -13.91 -9.32
C THR A 180 -13.83 -14.94 -10.01
N VAL A 181 -14.05 -14.76 -11.30
CA VAL A 181 -14.80 -15.69 -12.15
C VAL A 181 -14.00 -16.10 -13.39
N ASN A 182 -12.89 -15.43 -13.71
CA ASN A 182 -12.15 -15.71 -14.93
C ASN A 182 -10.70 -16.16 -14.66
N GLU A 183 -10.34 -17.33 -15.19
CA GLU A 183 -8.95 -17.86 -15.27
C GLU A 183 -7.95 -16.84 -15.85
N LYS A 184 -8.45 -15.87 -16.63
CA LYS A 184 -7.68 -14.77 -17.22
C LYS A 184 -7.01 -13.85 -16.18
N ASP A 185 -7.62 -13.64 -15.01
CA ASP A 185 -7.06 -12.71 -14.02
C ASP A 185 -5.82 -13.30 -13.31
N TYR A 186 -5.83 -14.62 -13.04
CA TYR A 186 -4.63 -15.33 -12.57
C TYR A 186 -3.52 -15.30 -13.61
N SER A 187 -3.86 -15.51 -14.89
CA SER A 187 -2.87 -15.45 -15.98
C SER A 187 -2.20 -14.07 -16.11
N ARG A 188 -2.93 -13.01 -15.76
CA ARG A 188 -2.42 -11.63 -15.81
C ARG A 188 -1.49 -11.32 -14.65
N GLU A 189 -1.86 -11.73 -13.44
CA GLU A 189 -0.96 -11.65 -12.29
C GLU A 189 0.36 -12.35 -12.62
N ASP A 190 0.32 -13.56 -13.15
CA ASP A 190 1.51 -14.30 -13.57
C ASP A 190 2.27 -13.60 -14.72
N THR A 191 1.57 -12.99 -15.67
CA THR A 191 2.19 -12.22 -16.77
C THR A 191 2.97 -11.02 -16.24
N LEU A 192 2.37 -10.25 -15.32
CA LEU A 192 3.03 -9.10 -14.69
C LEU A 192 4.24 -9.57 -13.86
N LYS A 193 4.07 -10.61 -13.04
CA LYS A 193 5.16 -11.21 -12.27
C LYS A 193 6.32 -11.64 -13.18
N ASN A 194 6.04 -12.29 -14.31
CA ASN A 194 7.06 -12.72 -15.26
C ASN A 194 7.76 -11.54 -15.95
N LYS A 195 7.03 -10.50 -16.36
CA LYS A 195 7.62 -9.35 -17.07
C LYS A 195 8.48 -8.43 -16.18
N PHE A 196 8.29 -8.46 -14.85
CA PHE A 196 9.01 -7.57 -13.93
C PHE A 196 10.36 -8.12 -13.45
N PHE A 197 10.56 -9.43 -13.45
CA PHE A 197 11.75 -10.07 -12.86
C PHE A 197 12.58 -10.89 -13.85
N VAL A 198 12.34 -10.70 -15.16
CA VAL A 198 13.21 -11.17 -16.26
C VAL A 198 14.17 -10.07 -16.66
#